data_AF-A0A3B9H3W4-F1
#
_entry.id   AF-A0A3B9H3W4-F1
#
_cell.length_a   1.000
_cell.length_b   1.000
_cell.length_c   1.000
_cell.angle_alpha   90.00
_cell.angle_beta   90.00
_cell.angle_gamma   90.00
#
_symmetry.space_group_name_H-M   'P 1'
#
loop_
_entity.id
_entity.type
_entity.pdbx_description
1 polymer ?
#
loop_
_entity_poly.entity_id
_entity_poly.type
_entity_poly.pdbx_seq_one_letter_code
_entity_poly.pdbx_strand_id
1 'polypeptide(L)'
;EPAIRFAQWARAFDASGVTPQNSFDQYDPTTRAELGQEPYKSPSVFNFYRPGYVAPGSATGAAGMTVPELQITNSSTLVGYANFMAHFAFAEALNGNDQHSSSFIPDYTDERALANDPAALVDHLDMLLASGQLTDTTKNNIVQTVQAIPLTNENIFNYDGSLTRIGTAVLMVMTSPEYLVQR
;
A
#
# COMPACT_ATOMS: atom_id res chain seq x y z
N GLU A 1 3.89 0.42 11.16
CA GLU A 1 2.90 -0.68 11.30
C GLU A 1 2.01 -0.74 10.06
N PRO A 2 1.83 -1.90 9.39
CA PRO A 2 1.06 -2.03 8.15
C PRO A 2 -0.40 -1.58 8.26
N ALA A 3 -1.05 -1.84 9.40
CA ALA A 3 -2.44 -1.43 9.65
C ALA A 3 -2.60 0.10 9.70
N ILE A 4 -1.63 0.81 10.29
CA ILE A 4 -1.65 2.29 10.34
C ILE A 4 -1.46 2.87 8.93
N ARG A 5 -0.60 2.28 8.11
CA ARG A 5 -0.39 2.70 6.71
C ARG A 5 -1.64 2.49 5.85
N PHE A 6 -2.32 1.36 6.04
CA PHE A 6 -3.61 1.13 5.38
C PHE A 6 -4.67 2.15 5.83
N ALA A 7 -4.75 2.46 7.13
CA ALA A 7 -5.67 3.48 7.64
C ALA A 7 -5.34 4.89 7.13
N GLN A 8 -4.05 5.22 6.97
CA GLN A 8 -3.61 6.47 6.33
C GLN A 8 -4.09 6.51 4.88
N TRP A 9 -3.82 5.47 4.10
CA TRP A 9 -4.27 5.36 2.70
C TRP A 9 -5.79 5.50 2.58
N ALA A 10 -6.54 4.76 3.40
CA ALA A 10 -8.00 4.82 3.39
C ALA A 10 -8.53 6.22 3.72
N ARG A 11 -7.84 6.99 4.57
CA ARG A 11 -8.17 8.40 4.80
C ARG A 11 -7.74 9.33 3.68
N ALA A 12 -6.56 9.09 3.10
CA ALA A 12 -5.99 9.94 2.06
C ALA A 12 -6.87 9.99 0.80
N PHE A 13 -7.54 8.87 0.49
CA PHE A 13 -8.42 8.74 -0.67
C PHE A 13 -9.89 8.63 -0.29
N ASP A 14 -10.29 9.18 0.87
CA ASP A 14 -11.68 9.23 1.36
C ASP A 14 -12.45 7.91 1.15
N ALA A 15 -11.83 6.79 1.50
CA ALA A 15 -12.32 5.47 1.12
C ALA A 15 -13.73 5.22 1.67
N SER A 16 -14.67 4.95 0.75
CA SER A 16 -16.10 4.87 1.04
C SER A 16 -16.55 3.44 1.39
N GLY A 17 -17.75 3.37 1.99
CA GLY A 17 -18.45 2.11 2.27
C GLY A 17 -17.78 1.22 3.32
N VAL A 18 -17.06 1.79 4.28
CA VAL A 18 -16.30 1.09 5.32
C VAL A 18 -17.17 0.10 6.11
N THR A 19 -17.15 -1.15 5.66
CA THR A 19 -17.82 -2.31 6.25
C THR A 19 -16.76 -3.41 6.36
N PRO A 20 -15.89 -3.36 7.38
CA PRO A 20 -14.72 -4.24 7.47
C PRO A 20 -15.08 -5.73 7.36
N GLN A 21 -16.28 -6.12 7.78
CA GLN A 21 -16.77 -7.50 7.70
C GLN A 21 -16.85 -8.03 6.26
N ASN A 22 -16.92 -7.15 5.26
CA ASN A 22 -17.07 -7.50 3.84
C ASN A 22 -15.75 -7.37 3.05
N SER A 23 -14.68 -6.85 3.66
CA SER A 23 -13.38 -6.61 2.97
C SER A 23 -12.27 -7.57 3.38
N PHE A 24 -12.43 -8.26 4.51
CA PHE A 24 -11.38 -9.10 5.09
C PHE A 24 -11.85 -10.55 5.15
N ASP A 25 -11.80 -11.25 4.01
CA ASP A 25 -12.00 -12.70 3.99
C ASP A 25 -10.72 -13.42 4.46
N GLN A 26 -10.89 -14.31 5.44
CA GLN A 26 -9.86 -15.21 5.97
C GLN A 26 -9.52 -16.38 5.01
N TYR A 27 -10.27 -16.55 3.93
CA TYR A 27 -10.05 -17.60 2.91
C TYR A 27 -9.48 -17.06 1.60
N ASP A 28 -9.59 -15.77 1.31
CA ASP A 28 -9.01 -15.14 0.11
C ASP A 28 -7.53 -14.78 0.34
N PRO A 29 -6.58 -15.40 -0.39
CA PRO A 29 -5.14 -15.13 -0.23
C PRO A 29 -4.72 -13.68 -0.52
N THR A 30 -5.55 -12.87 -1.20
CA THR A 30 -5.28 -11.46 -1.52
C THR A 30 -5.68 -10.51 -0.39
N THR A 31 -6.76 -10.83 0.36
CA THR A 31 -7.23 -10.05 1.51
C THR A 31 -6.89 -10.67 2.87
N ARG A 32 -6.38 -11.91 2.90
CA ARG A 32 -6.09 -12.74 4.10
C ARG A 32 -5.13 -12.16 5.13
N ALA A 33 -4.67 -10.93 4.96
CA ALA A 33 -3.75 -10.27 5.85
C ALA A 33 -2.55 -11.17 6.19
N GLU A 34 -1.76 -11.54 5.17
CA GLU A 34 -0.36 -11.90 5.40
C GLU A 34 0.49 -10.69 5.87
N LEU A 35 -0.17 -9.62 6.33
CA LEU A 35 0.40 -8.52 7.10
C LEU A 35 1.03 -9.00 8.42
N GLY A 36 0.72 -10.22 8.86
CA GLY A 36 1.13 -10.75 10.16
C GLY A 36 0.48 -10.02 11.34
N GLN A 37 -0.58 -9.25 11.07
CA GLN A 37 -1.31 -8.44 12.04
C GLN A 37 -2.81 -8.46 11.77
N GLU A 38 -3.58 -9.02 12.71
CA GLU A 38 -5.04 -8.96 12.73
C GLU A 38 -5.48 -8.00 13.86
N PRO A 39 -6.41 -7.05 13.61
CA PRO A 39 -7.03 -6.27 14.67
C PRO A 39 -7.63 -7.21 15.74
N TYR A 40 -7.34 -6.97 17.02
CA TYR A 40 -7.69 -7.80 18.19
C TYR A 40 -6.90 -9.11 18.42
N LYS A 41 -5.91 -9.45 17.59
CA LYS A 41 -5.09 -10.66 17.76
C LYS A 41 -3.64 -10.38 18.19
N SER A 42 -3.43 -9.32 18.96
CA SER A 42 -2.10 -9.06 19.56
C SER A 42 -1.74 -10.19 20.54
N PRO A 43 -0.62 -10.92 20.35
CA PRO A 43 -0.18 -11.97 21.25
C PRO A 43 0.47 -11.43 22.54
N SER A 44 0.61 -10.10 22.69
CA SER A 44 1.21 -9.48 23.87
C SER A 44 0.62 -8.09 24.21
N VAL A 45 0.93 -7.59 25.41
CA VAL A 45 0.58 -6.23 25.87
C VAL A 45 1.40 -5.11 25.19
N PHE A 46 2.41 -5.45 24.39
CA PHE A 46 3.25 -4.51 23.60
C PHE A 46 2.96 -4.56 22.09
N ASN A 47 1.76 -5.01 21.69
CA ASN A 47 1.38 -5.31 20.30
C ASN A 47 2.13 -6.56 19.75
N PHE A 48 2.38 -6.67 18.43
CA PHE A 48 2.94 -7.86 17.75
C PHE A 48 4.46 -8.09 17.90
N TYR A 49 5.17 -7.31 18.71
CA TYR A 49 6.64 -7.36 18.78
C TYR A 49 7.14 -7.80 20.15
N ARG A 50 8.32 -8.45 20.18
CA ARG A 50 9.04 -8.72 21.42
C ARG A 50 9.97 -7.54 21.73
N PRO A 51 9.95 -6.96 22.95
CA PRO A 51 10.75 -5.79 23.31
C PRO A 51 12.27 -5.91 23.09
N GLY A 52 12.81 -7.14 22.98
CA GLY A 52 14.24 -7.40 22.81
C GLY A 52 14.66 -7.90 21.42
N TYR A 53 13.84 -7.75 20.38
CA TYR A 53 14.20 -8.29 19.06
C TYR A 53 15.31 -7.47 18.38
N VAL A 54 16.33 -8.20 17.92
CA VAL A 54 17.46 -7.70 17.13
C VAL A 54 17.39 -8.42 15.78
N ALA A 55 17.23 -7.68 14.68
CA ALA A 55 17.10 -8.24 13.34
C ALA A 55 18.46 -8.76 12.82
N PRO A 56 18.69 -10.09 12.72
CA PRO A 56 19.97 -10.63 12.26
C PRO A 56 20.19 -10.27 10.78
N GLY A 57 21.38 -9.76 10.43
CA GLY A 57 21.73 -9.40 9.04
C GLY A 57 21.34 -7.98 8.60
N SER A 58 20.80 -7.16 9.50
CA SER A 58 20.56 -5.72 9.26
C SER A 58 21.74 -4.86 9.77
N ALA A 59 21.93 -3.66 9.21
CA ALA A 59 22.92 -2.69 9.71
C ALA A 59 22.69 -2.35 11.20
N THR A 60 21.42 -2.35 11.64
CA THR A 60 20.99 -2.17 13.03
C THR A 60 21.35 -3.35 13.94
N GLY A 61 21.31 -4.58 13.40
CA GLY A 61 21.76 -5.78 14.11
C GLY A 61 23.28 -5.81 14.30
N ALA A 62 24.05 -5.29 13.35
CA ALA A 62 25.49 -5.12 13.49
C ALA A 62 25.87 -4.04 14.52
N ALA A 63 24.99 -3.05 14.74
CA ALA A 63 25.15 -2.00 15.75
C ALA A 63 24.65 -2.39 17.16
N GLY A 64 24.16 -3.63 17.35
CA GLY A 64 23.63 -4.08 18.65
C GLY A 64 22.35 -3.36 19.09
N MET A 65 21.67 -2.67 18.16
CA MET A 65 20.46 -1.91 18.45
C MET A 65 19.25 -2.85 18.41
N THR A 66 18.46 -2.86 19.48
CA THR A 66 17.14 -3.47 19.50
C THR A 66 16.22 -2.67 18.61
N VAL A 67 15.68 -3.30 17.55
CA VAL A 67 14.70 -2.70 16.63
C VAL A 67 13.48 -3.62 16.58
N PRO A 68 12.61 -3.57 17.60
CA PRO A 68 11.49 -4.50 17.75
C PRO A 68 10.52 -4.48 16.57
N GLU A 69 10.36 -3.33 15.93
CA GLU A 69 9.46 -3.11 14.79
C GLU A 69 9.87 -3.88 13.52
N LEU A 70 11.14 -4.27 13.39
CA LEU A 70 11.60 -5.10 12.27
C LEU A 70 11.13 -6.56 12.36
N GLN A 71 10.61 -7.00 13.51
CA GLN A 71 10.19 -8.39 13.71
C GLN A 71 8.98 -8.80 12.86
N ILE A 72 8.11 -7.85 12.53
CA ILE A 72 6.94 -8.03 11.64
C ILE A 72 7.21 -7.64 10.19
N THR A 73 8.37 -7.04 9.89
CA THR A 73 8.79 -6.74 8.52
C THR A 73 9.77 -7.82 8.09
N ASN A 74 9.27 -9.06 8.01
CA ASN A 74 10.01 -10.13 7.35
C ASN A 74 9.73 -10.08 5.83
N SER A 75 10.54 -10.74 5.03
CA SER A 75 10.40 -10.74 3.56
C SER A 75 9.05 -11.29 3.07
N SER A 76 8.38 -12.17 3.83
CA SER A 76 7.03 -12.67 3.49
C SER A 76 5.92 -11.67 3.81
N THR A 77 5.99 -10.94 4.91
CA THR A 77 4.98 -9.93 5.27
C THR A 77 5.10 -8.68 4.40
N LEU A 78 6.27 -8.41 3.83
CA LEU A 78 6.46 -7.33 2.85
C LEU A 78 5.77 -7.63 1.52
N VAL A 79 5.84 -8.89 1.06
CA VAL A 79 5.10 -9.36 -0.13
C VAL A 79 3.59 -9.41 0.15
N GLY A 80 3.20 -9.92 1.33
CA GLY A 80 1.81 -9.90 1.78
C GLY A 80 1.22 -8.49 1.86
N TYR A 81 1.99 -7.51 2.34
CA TYR A 81 1.59 -6.10 2.37
C TYR A 81 1.45 -5.50 0.98
N ALA A 82 2.38 -5.77 0.06
CA ALA A 82 2.30 -5.26 -1.30
C ALA A 82 1.05 -5.81 -2.03
N ASN A 83 0.77 -7.10 -1.91
CA ASN A 83 -0.41 -7.72 -2.50
C ASN A 83 -1.71 -7.18 -1.88
N PHE A 84 -1.72 -7.04 -0.55
CA PHE A 84 -2.85 -6.46 0.18
C PHE A 84 -3.12 -5.02 -0.26
N MET A 85 -2.10 -4.17 -0.32
CA MET A 85 -2.27 -2.80 -0.80
C MET A 85 -2.64 -2.75 -2.27
N ALA A 86 -2.12 -3.65 -3.11
CA ALA A 86 -2.49 -3.72 -4.53
C ALA A 86 -3.99 -3.97 -4.70
N HIS A 87 -4.57 -4.93 -3.97
CA HIS A 87 -6.00 -5.23 -4.04
C HIS A 87 -6.88 -3.97 -3.87
N PHE A 88 -6.57 -3.15 -2.86
CA PHE A 88 -7.32 -1.91 -2.60
C PHE A 88 -6.89 -0.75 -3.52
N ALA A 89 -5.60 -0.61 -3.81
CA ALA A 89 -5.07 0.49 -4.63
C ALA A 89 -5.54 0.39 -6.09
N PHE A 90 -5.75 -0.82 -6.63
CA PHE A 90 -6.34 -1.05 -7.95
C PHE A 90 -7.87 -1.14 -7.92
N ALA A 91 -8.49 -0.79 -6.79
CA ALA A 91 -9.94 -0.83 -6.58
C ALA A 91 -10.57 -2.19 -6.94
N GLU A 92 -9.85 -3.31 -6.76
CA GLU A 92 -10.36 -4.65 -7.06
C GLU A 92 -11.55 -5.03 -6.17
N ALA A 93 -11.69 -4.38 -5.00
CA ALA A 93 -12.87 -4.46 -4.14
C ALA A 93 -14.19 -4.09 -4.85
N LEU A 94 -14.14 -3.38 -5.99
CA LEU A 94 -15.31 -3.09 -6.83
C LEU A 94 -15.71 -4.26 -7.74
N ASN A 95 -14.80 -5.19 -8.02
CA ASN A 95 -14.98 -6.27 -8.99
C ASN A 95 -15.34 -7.61 -8.34
N GLY A 96 -15.45 -7.67 -7.02
CA GLY A 96 -15.73 -8.89 -6.27
C GLY A 96 -17.18 -9.41 -6.40
N ASN A 97 -17.39 -10.68 -6.07
CA ASN A 97 -18.74 -11.26 -5.94
C ASN A 97 -19.50 -10.60 -4.77
N ASP A 98 -20.82 -10.85 -4.66
CA ASP A 98 -21.76 -10.26 -3.69
C ASP A 98 -21.32 -10.26 -2.20
N GLN A 99 -20.24 -10.95 -1.83
CA GLN A 99 -19.67 -10.95 -0.47
C GLN A 99 -18.54 -9.91 -0.25
N HIS A 100 -17.97 -9.36 -1.32
CA HIS A 100 -16.83 -8.43 -1.32
C HIS A 100 -17.20 -7.03 -1.79
N SER A 101 -18.46 -6.86 -2.22
CA SER A 101 -18.97 -5.59 -2.69
C SER A 101 -18.97 -4.57 -1.56
N SER A 102 -18.23 -3.48 -1.76
CA SER A 102 -18.51 -2.12 -1.25
C SER A 102 -17.67 -1.53 -0.13
N SER A 103 -16.58 -2.15 0.34
CA SER A 103 -15.82 -1.57 1.48
C SER A 103 -14.36 -1.24 1.16
N PHE A 104 -13.92 -0.08 1.66
CA PHE A 104 -12.63 0.56 1.38
C PHE A 104 -12.41 0.88 -0.11
N ILE A 105 -13.45 1.37 -0.78
CA ILE A 105 -13.36 1.83 -2.17
C ILE A 105 -12.69 3.22 -2.17
N PRO A 106 -11.50 3.39 -2.79
CA PRO A 106 -10.84 4.69 -2.86
C PRO A 106 -11.58 5.64 -3.81
N ASP A 107 -11.67 6.90 -3.45
CA ASP A 107 -12.01 7.97 -4.38
C ASP A 107 -10.72 8.47 -5.05
N TYR A 108 -10.60 8.22 -6.35
CA TYR A 108 -9.48 8.67 -7.17
C TYR A 108 -9.87 9.78 -8.16
N THR A 109 -10.90 10.57 -7.84
CA THR A 109 -11.39 11.62 -8.73
C THR A 109 -10.29 12.63 -9.08
N ASP A 110 -9.50 13.05 -8.10
CA ASP A 110 -8.42 14.03 -8.29
C ASP A 110 -7.22 13.41 -9.03
N GLU A 111 -6.82 12.19 -8.68
CA GLU A 111 -5.71 11.48 -9.31
C GLU A 111 -6.02 11.13 -10.76
N ARG A 112 -7.29 10.85 -11.09
CA ARG A 112 -7.72 10.64 -12.48
C ARG A 112 -7.56 11.90 -13.32
N ALA A 113 -7.73 13.09 -12.75
CA ALA A 113 -7.47 14.34 -13.46
C ALA A 113 -5.98 14.53 -13.78
N LEU A 114 -5.09 13.89 -13.01
CA LEU A 114 -3.63 13.91 -13.19
C LEU A 114 -3.08 12.70 -13.96
N ALA A 115 -3.91 11.71 -14.31
CA ALA A 115 -3.44 10.44 -14.89
C ALA A 115 -2.71 10.60 -16.24
N ASN A 116 -2.94 11.68 -16.97
CA ASN A 116 -2.24 12.03 -18.21
C ASN A 116 -0.87 12.70 -17.98
N ASP A 117 -0.60 13.19 -16.77
CA ASP A 117 0.67 13.79 -16.34
C ASP A 117 1.28 12.98 -15.18
N PRO A 118 2.08 11.94 -15.48
CA PRO A 118 2.70 11.11 -14.46
C PRO A 118 3.58 11.88 -13.47
N ALA A 119 4.19 13.00 -13.87
CA ALA A 119 5.02 13.80 -12.97
C ALA A 119 4.15 14.51 -11.94
N ALA A 120 3.09 15.19 -12.39
CA ALA A 120 2.14 15.84 -11.50
C ALA A 120 1.42 14.84 -10.57
N LEU A 121 1.07 13.66 -11.08
CA LEU A 121 0.49 12.58 -10.27
C LEU A 121 1.44 12.14 -9.16
N VAL A 122 2.71 11.90 -9.47
CA VAL A 122 3.69 11.45 -8.47
C VAL A 122 4.00 12.54 -7.45
N ASP A 123 4.13 13.79 -7.85
CA ASP A 123 4.34 14.91 -6.91
C ASP A 123 3.13 15.11 -5.98
N HIS A 124 1.91 14.93 -6.49
CA HIS A 124 0.70 14.95 -5.68
C HIS A 124 0.69 13.81 -4.64
N LEU A 125 1.00 12.58 -5.07
CA LEU A 125 1.07 11.42 -4.19
C LEU A 125 2.20 11.50 -3.16
N ASP A 126 3.35 12.08 -3.53
CA ASP A 126 4.45 12.36 -2.60
C ASP A 126 3.98 13.28 -1.47
N MET A 127 3.27 14.36 -1.82
CA MET A 127 2.71 15.28 -0.82
C MET A 127 1.67 14.60 0.06
N LEU A 128 0.74 13.85 -0.53
CA LEU A 128 -0.40 13.25 0.16
C LEU A 128 0.00 12.07 1.08
N LEU A 129 0.87 11.17 0.59
CA LEU A 129 1.23 9.94 1.29
C LEU A 129 2.57 10.04 2.02
N ALA A 130 3.58 10.62 1.37
CA ALA A 130 4.94 10.67 1.89
C ALA A 130 5.32 12.04 2.49
N SER A 131 4.39 13.00 2.54
CA SER A 131 4.65 14.37 3.03
C SER A 131 5.82 15.08 2.33
N GLY A 132 6.06 14.79 1.05
CA GLY A 132 7.15 15.41 0.27
C GLY A 132 8.55 14.86 0.59
N GLN A 133 8.65 13.67 1.15
CA GLN A 133 9.91 13.07 1.58
C GLN A 133 10.55 12.14 0.53
N LEU A 134 9.90 11.91 -0.62
CA LEU A 134 10.48 11.09 -1.67
C LEU A 134 11.70 11.79 -2.30
N THR A 135 12.75 11.02 -2.54
CA THR A 135 13.93 11.52 -3.26
C THR A 135 13.63 11.70 -4.74
N ASP A 136 14.31 12.64 -5.40
CA ASP A 136 14.16 12.86 -6.85
C ASP A 136 14.42 11.59 -7.66
N THR A 137 15.36 10.75 -7.23
CA THR A 137 15.63 9.43 -7.84
C THR A 137 14.41 8.52 -7.78
N THR A 138 13.79 8.39 -6.60
CA THR A 138 12.60 7.56 -6.41
C THR A 138 11.41 8.11 -7.20
N LYS A 139 11.19 9.42 -7.18
CA LYS A 139 10.13 10.06 -7.99
C LYS A 139 10.33 9.79 -9.48
N ASN A 140 11.53 9.98 -10.01
CA ASN A 140 11.84 9.72 -11.43
C ASN A 140 11.59 8.26 -11.82
N ASN A 141 11.94 7.30 -10.96
CA ASN A 141 11.69 5.88 -11.23
C ASN A 141 10.17 5.56 -11.28
N ILE A 142 9.39 6.13 -10.37
CA ILE A 142 7.93 5.96 -10.35
C ILE A 142 7.33 6.60 -11.60
N VAL A 143 7.71 7.84 -11.93
CA VAL A 143 7.25 8.55 -13.14
C VAL A 143 7.52 7.73 -14.40
N GLN A 144 8.74 7.20 -14.56
CA GLN A 144 9.09 6.37 -15.72
C GLN A 144 8.23 5.10 -15.82
N THR A 145 7.96 4.45 -14.69
CA THR A 145 7.14 3.24 -14.65
C THR A 145 5.68 3.54 -15.00
N VAL A 146 5.11 4.60 -14.41
CA VAL A 146 3.73 5.05 -14.68
C VAL A 146 3.57 5.51 -16.13
N GLN A 147 4.57 6.19 -16.68
CA GLN A 147 4.55 6.66 -18.07
C GLN A 147 4.56 5.51 -19.08
N ALA A 148 5.18 4.38 -18.76
CA ALA A 148 5.19 3.19 -19.61
C ALA A 148 3.82 2.49 -19.72
N ILE A 149 2.89 2.77 -18.80
CA ILE A 149 1.53 2.21 -18.80
C ILE A 149 0.67 3.04 -19.78
N PRO A 150 0.09 2.45 -20.83
CA PRO A 150 -0.76 3.20 -21.76
C PRO A 150 -2.08 3.65 -21.07
N LEU A 151 -2.66 4.78 -21.48
CA LEU A 151 -3.99 5.20 -20.99
C LEU A 151 -5.12 4.38 -21.62
N THR A 152 -4.92 3.91 -22.84
CA THR A 152 -5.89 3.15 -23.62
C THR A 152 -5.22 1.92 -24.20
N ASN A 153 -5.89 0.76 -24.15
CA ASN A 153 -5.42 -0.47 -24.76
C ASN A 153 -6.60 -1.17 -25.44
N GLU A 154 -6.63 -1.11 -26.76
CA GLU A 154 -7.72 -1.65 -27.58
C GLU A 154 -7.81 -3.19 -27.53
N ASN A 155 -6.73 -3.86 -27.11
CA ASN A 155 -6.69 -5.32 -27.03
C ASN A 155 -7.28 -5.86 -25.71
N ILE A 156 -7.63 -4.99 -24.76
CA ILE A 156 -8.13 -5.37 -23.45
C ILE A 156 -9.52 -4.78 -23.25
N PHE A 157 -10.51 -5.65 -23.07
CA PHE A 157 -11.89 -5.25 -22.79
C PHE A 157 -11.97 -4.53 -21.44
N ASN A 158 -12.68 -3.39 -21.38
CA ASN A 158 -12.81 -2.53 -20.19
C ASN A 158 -11.47 -2.08 -19.58
N TYR A 159 -10.46 -1.85 -20.40
CA TYR A 159 -9.18 -1.36 -19.92
C TYR A 159 -9.28 0.05 -19.31
N ASP A 160 -8.89 0.16 -18.04
CA ASP A 160 -8.79 1.43 -17.33
C ASP A 160 -7.32 1.78 -17.08
N GLY A 161 -6.68 2.42 -18.07
CA GLY A 161 -5.28 2.82 -17.97
C GLY A 161 -5.04 3.88 -16.90
N SER A 162 -6.02 4.76 -16.65
CA SER A 162 -5.92 5.75 -15.58
C SER A 162 -5.86 5.09 -14.20
N LEU A 163 -6.78 4.17 -13.90
CA LEU A 163 -6.74 3.40 -12.65
C LEU A 163 -5.46 2.58 -12.53
N THR A 164 -5.01 1.98 -13.63
CA THR A 164 -3.76 1.19 -13.63
C THR A 164 -2.57 2.06 -13.26
N ARG A 165 -2.46 3.27 -13.84
CA ARG A 165 -1.40 4.25 -13.50
C ARG A 165 -1.45 4.66 -12.04
N ILE A 166 -2.63 5.00 -11.53
CA ILE A 166 -2.84 5.47 -10.15
C ILE A 166 -2.52 4.35 -9.16
N GLY A 167 -3.08 3.17 -9.35
CA GLY A 167 -2.84 1.99 -8.49
C GLY A 167 -1.36 1.62 -8.45
N THR A 168 -0.66 1.63 -9.60
CA THR A 168 0.79 1.42 -9.65
C THR A 168 1.55 2.51 -8.89
N ALA A 169 1.23 3.78 -9.11
CA ALA A 169 1.92 4.89 -8.44
C ALA A 169 1.76 4.83 -6.91
N VAL A 170 0.53 4.64 -6.43
CA VAL A 170 0.21 4.47 -5.01
C VAL A 170 0.98 3.30 -4.40
N LEU A 171 0.97 2.14 -5.07
CA LEU A 171 1.69 0.96 -4.60
C LEU A 171 3.20 1.21 -4.51
N MET A 172 3.81 1.85 -5.51
CA MET A 172 5.24 2.16 -5.50
C MET A 172 5.61 3.18 -4.42
N VAL A 173 4.78 4.20 -4.18
CA VAL A 173 4.99 5.15 -3.08
C VAL A 173 4.91 4.43 -1.74
N MET A 174 3.87 3.63 -1.51
CA MET A 174 3.65 2.96 -0.22
C MET A 174 4.61 1.81 0.07
N THR A 175 5.29 1.29 -0.95
CA THR A 175 6.34 0.28 -0.81
C THR A 175 7.76 0.86 -0.89
N SER A 176 7.90 2.17 -1.12
CA SER A 176 9.20 2.84 -1.17
C SER A 176 9.90 2.81 0.19
N PRO A 177 11.24 2.62 0.24
CA PRO A 177 12.00 2.64 1.49
C PRO A 177 11.79 3.94 2.30
N GLU A 178 11.66 5.07 1.61
CA GLU A 178 11.46 6.39 2.20
C GLU A 178 10.09 6.55 2.87
N TYR A 179 9.05 5.90 2.35
CA TYR A 179 7.75 5.84 3.02
C TYR A 179 7.73 4.81 4.16
N LEU A 180 8.46 3.70 4.01
CA LEU A 180 8.52 2.65 5.02
C LEU A 180 9.30 3.07 6.26
N VAL A 181 10.29 3.96 6.12
CA VAL A 181 11.09 4.51 7.22
C VAL A 181 10.74 5.99 7.38
N GLN A 182 9.77 6.30 8.24
CA GLN A 182 9.50 7.67 8.67
C GLN A 182 10.75 8.22 9.38
N ARG A 183 11.31 9.32 8.84
CA ARG A 183 12.42 10.06 9.47
C ARG A 183 11.92 11.13 10.41
#